data_AF-A0A3D3NGY5-F1
#
_entry.id   AF-A0A3D3NGY5-F1
#
_cell.length_a   1.000
_cell.length_b   1.000
_cell.length_c   1.000
_cell.angle_alpha   90.00
_cell.angle_beta   90.00
_cell.angle_gamma   90.00
#
_symmetry.space_group_name_H-M   'P 1'
#
loop_
_entity.id
_entity.type
_entity.pdbx_description
1 polymer ?
#
loop_
_entity_poly.entity_id
_entity_poly.type
_entity_poly.pdbx_seq_one_letter_code
_entity_poly.pdbx_strand_id
1 'polypeptide(L)'
;MNTQVSFQPGSLVSARGREWIVLPQSDNDTLHLRPLGAAEDDATLIYLPIEPQPVTPASFPWPTVAEASNHAAGQLLRDALQLKLRTGAGPFRSFGNIAVEPRAYQLVPLLMALKQEVVRLLIADDVGIGKTIEAALIVRELVDRGEISRLTVLCPPHLCEQWQRELQQRFHIHAVVVRSSTAARLERGLPANQSV
;
A
#
# COMPACT_ATOMS: atom_id res chain seq x y z
N MET A 1 18.29 30.46 25.35
CA MET A 1 18.16 29.05 25.76
C MET A 1 17.16 28.42 24.80
N ASN A 2 17.63 27.79 23.72
CA ASN A 2 16.76 27.06 22.81
C ASN A 2 16.40 25.74 23.47
N THR A 3 15.16 25.61 23.92
CA THR A 3 14.59 24.34 24.36
C THR A 3 14.54 23.43 23.14
N GLN A 4 15.55 22.56 22.96
CA GLN A 4 15.49 21.51 21.95
C GLN A 4 14.33 20.59 22.34
N VAL A 5 13.25 20.63 21.54
CA VAL A 5 12.13 19.72 21.71
C VAL A 5 12.61 18.36 21.24
N SER A 6 12.92 17.48 22.19
CA SER A 6 13.23 16.08 21.90
C SER A 6 11.92 15.34 21.65
N PHE A 7 11.77 14.78 20.46
CA PHE A 7 10.63 13.95 20.10
C PHE A 7 10.98 12.48 20.28
N GLN A 8 10.15 11.75 21.03
CA GLN A 8 10.36 10.32 21.23
C GLN A 8 9.86 9.50 20.02
N PRO A 9 10.50 8.37 19.68
CA PRO A 9 9.96 7.44 18.69
C PRO A 9 8.51 7.05 18.99
N GLY A 10 7.67 7.04 17.97
CA GLY A 10 6.22 6.81 18.07
C GLY A 10 5.39 8.06 18.40
N SER A 11 6.01 9.19 18.76
CA SER A 11 5.28 10.44 18.97
C SER A 11 4.72 11.01 17.66
N LEU A 12 3.61 11.72 17.79
CA LEU A 12 2.96 12.43 16.68
C LEU A 12 3.49 13.85 16.61
N VAL A 13 3.91 14.27 15.41
CA VAL A 13 4.41 15.63 15.15
C VAL A 13 3.76 16.23 13.91
N SER A 14 3.65 17.55 13.88
CA SER A 14 3.21 18.33 12.73
C SER A 14 4.41 19.06 12.14
N ALA A 15 4.62 18.89 10.84
CA ALA A 15 5.65 19.55 10.08
C ALA A 15 5.20 19.70 8.62
N ARG A 16 5.52 20.83 7.98
CA ARG A 16 5.19 21.11 6.57
C ARG A 16 3.70 20.88 6.23
N GLY A 17 2.80 21.23 7.15
CA GLY A 17 1.35 21.12 6.97
C GLY A 17 0.80 19.68 6.97
N ARG A 18 1.53 18.71 7.53
CA ARG A 18 1.11 17.31 7.63
C ARG A 18 1.45 16.73 8.99
N GLU A 19 0.75 15.66 9.37
CA GLU A 19 1.05 14.88 10.57
C GLU A 19 1.97 13.68 10.26
N TRP A 20 2.89 13.43 11.17
CA TRP A 20 3.94 12.42 11.06
C TRP A 20 4.08 11.62 12.35
N ILE A 21 4.61 10.40 12.22
CA ILE A 21 5.08 9.55 13.31
C ILE A 21 6.61 9.60 13.32
N VAL A 22 7.18 9.86 14.49
CA VAL A 22 8.63 9.87 14.69
C VAL A 22 9.18 8.44 14.71
N LEU A 23 10.23 8.19 13.94
CA LEU A 23 10.88 6.88 13.82
C LEU A 23 12.11 6.77 14.73
N PRO A 24 12.54 5.54 15.10
CA PRO A 24 13.67 5.29 16.01
C PRO A 24 15.02 5.86 15.55
N GLN A 25 15.20 6.12 14.26
CA GLN A 25 16.43 6.65 13.67
C GLN A 25 16.62 8.16 13.90
N SER A 26 15.65 8.83 14.51
CA SER A 26 15.70 10.27 14.78
C SER A 26 16.73 10.62 15.85
N ASP A 27 17.41 11.75 15.69
CA ASP A 27 18.36 12.32 16.65
C ASP A 27 17.99 13.78 17.01
N ASN A 28 18.94 14.53 17.58
CA ASN A 28 18.69 15.90 18.03
C ASN A 28 18.54 16.92 16.89
N ASP A 29 19.14 16.66 15.73
CA ASP A 29 19.15 17.59 14.59
C ASP A 29 18.38 17.04 13.38
N THR A 30 18.05 15.75 13.39
CA THR A 30 17.33 15.07 12.31
C THR A 30 16.13 14.32 12.85
N LEU A 31 14.99 14.49 12.19
CA LEU A 31 13.80 13.68 12.43
C LEU A 31 13.57 12.76 11.24
N HIS A 32 13.61 11.46 11.50
CA HIS A 32 13.10 10.44 10.60
C HIS A 32 11.61 10.29 10.86
N LEU A 33 10.81 10.63 9.85
CA LEU A 33 9.36 10.79 9.98
C LEU A 33 8.65 9.93 8.97
N ARG A 34 7.60 9.24 9.40
CA ARG A 34 6.69 8.50 8.52
C ARG A 34 5.31 9.15 8.53
N PRO A 35 4.65 9.36 7.39
CA PRO A 35 3.25 9.79 7.38
C PRO A 35 2.37 8.80 8.15
N LEU A 36 1.34 9.28 8.85
CA LEU A 36 0.47 8.45 9.70
C LEU A 36 -0.03 7.15 9.06
N GLY A 37 -0.32 7.23 7.76
CA GLY A 37 -0.82 6.10 6.99
C GLY A 37 0.09 5.68 5.85
N ALA A 38 1.39 5.69 6.04
CA ALA A 38 2.37 5.14 5.09
C ALA A 38 3.20 4.03 5.78
N ALA A 39 4.05 3.25 5.10
CA ALA A 39 4.92 2.31 5.82
C ALA A 39 6.34 2.86 6.00
N GLU A 40 7.22 2.10 6.65
CA GLU A 40 8.56 2.58 7.04
C GLU A 40 9.40 3.01 5.83
N ASP A 41 9.20 2.42 4.66
CA ASP A 41 9.90 2.80 3.43
C ASP A 41 9.52 4.21 2.93
N ASP A 42 8.38 4.75 3.39
CA ASP A 42 7.93 6.11 3.10
C ASP A 42 8.54 7.15 4.08
N ALA A 43 9.57 6.74 4.84
CA ALA A 43 10.28 7.61 5.76
C ALA A 43 10.89 8.81 5.04
N THR A 44 10.65 9.99 5.59
CA THR A 44 11.23 11.26 5.17
C THR A 44 12.14 11.78 6.26
N LEU A 45 13.29 12.33 5.86
CA LEU A 45 14.22 12.99 6.77
C LEU A 45 13.96 14.51 6.78
N ILE A 46 13.79 15.09 7.97
CA ILE A 46 13.82 16.55 8.17
C ILE A 46 15.06 16.91 8.98
N TYR A 47 15.91 17.76 8.43
CA TYR A 47 17.03 18.37 9.16
C TYR A 47 16.54 19.65 9.84
N LEU A 48 16.41 19.61 11.16
CA LEU A 48 15.83 20.66 11.99
C LEU A 48 16.54 22.02 11.85
N PRO A 49 17.89 22.10 11.76
CA PRO A 49 18.59 23.39 11.68
C PRO A 49 18.27 24.23 10.43
N ILE A 50 17.76 23.62 9.35
CA ILE A 50 17.38 24.33 8.12
C ILE A 50 15.86 24.38 7.90
N GLU A 51 15.08 23.79 8.81
CA GLU A 51 13.63 23.76 8.65
C GLU A 51 13.04 25.15 8.99
N PRO A 52 12.36 25.81 8.03
CA PRO A 52 11.89 27.19 8.22
C PRO A 52 10.75 27.30 9.25
N GLN A 53 9.96 26.23 9.43
CA GLN A 53 8.90 26.17 10.42
C GLN A 53 9.24 25.10 11.46
N PRO A 54 9.23 25.41 12.76
CA PRO A 54 9.56 24.43 13.78
C PRO A 54 8.56 23.27 13.77
N VAL A 55 9.07 22.06 13.91
CA VAL A 55 8.25 20.87 14.11
C VAL A 55 7.57 20.98 15.48
N THR A 56 6.26 20.73 15.54
CA THR A 56 5.48 20.80 16.80
C THR A 56 4.83 19.46 17.11
N PRO A 57 4.53 19.13 18.39
CA PRO A 57 3.68 17.99 18.70
C PRO A 57 2.34 18.07 17.96
N ALA A 58 1.86 16.95 17.45
CA ALA A 58 0.53 16.83 16.85
C ALA A 58 -0.41 16.09 17.81
N SER A 59 -1.67 16.52 17.85
CA SER A 59 -2.74 15.85 18.58
C SER A 59 -4.03 15.85 17.76
N PHE A 60 -4.88 14.85 18.01
CA PHE A 60 -6.21 14.77 17.42
C PHE A 60 -7.22 15.14 18.50
N PRO A 61 -7.72 16.40 18.51
CA PRO A 61 -8.74 16.79 19.48
C PRO A 61 -10.02 15.99 19.25
N TRP A 62 -10.79 15.78 20.32
CA TRP A 62 -12.12 15.22 20.21
C TRP A 62 -13.03 16.16 19.39
N PRO A 63 -13.90 15.62 18.53
CA PRO A 63 -14.81 16.46 17.76
C PRO A 63 -15.79 17.18 18.69
N THR A 64 -16.13 18.41 18.34
CA THR A 64 -17.06 19.26 19.11
C THR A 64 -18.39 19.45 18.39
N VAL A 65 -19.44 19.81 19.12
CA VAL A 65 -20.78 20.05 18.53
C VAL A 65 -20.76 21.19 17.50
N ALA A 66 -19.84 22.15 17.64
CA ALA A 66 -19.68 23.25 16.68
C ALA A 66 -19.16 22.78 15.30
N GLU A 67 -18.53 21.60 15.24
CA GLU A 67 -18.04 20.98 14.01
C GLU A 67 -19.11 20.08 13.35
N ALA A 68 -20.29 19.97 13.96
CA ALA A 68 -21.40 19.22 13.39
C ALA A 68 -21.76 19.79 12.02
N SER A 69 -21.81 18.91 11.03
CA SER A 69 -22.11 19.27 9.65
C SER A 69 -23.28 18.44 9.11
N ASN A 70 -23.63 18.66 7.84
CA ASN A 70 -24.72 17.94 7.21
C ASN A 70 -24.31 16.51 6.77
N HIS A 71 -25.29 15.73 6.31
CA HIS A 71 -25.07 14.36 5.86
C HIS A 71 -24.00 14.25 4.74
N ALA A 72 -24.01 15.18 3.79
CA ALA A 72 -23.07 15.18 2.67
C ALA A 72 -21.62 15.38 3.14
N ALA A 73 -21.39 16.29 4.08
CA ALA A 73 -20.08 16.49 4.71
C ALA A 73 -19.64 15.24 5.49
N GLY A 74 -20.56 14.56 6.17
CA GLY A 74 -20.29 13.28 6.83
C GLY A 74 -19.89 12.17 5.85
N GLN A 75 -20.57 12.08 4.70
CA GLN A 75 -20.18 11.15 3.62
C GLN A 75 -18.79 11.49 3.06
N LEU A 76 -18.52 12.76 2.76
CA LEU A 76 -17.22 13.21 2.29
C LEU A 76 -16.10 12.91 3.30
N LEU A 77 -16.33 13.16 4.59
CA LEU A 77 -15.37 12.84 5.64
C LEU A 77 -15.11 11.33 5.71
N ARG A 78 -16.16 10.51 5.67
CA ARG A 78 -16.03 9.04 5.64
C ARG A 78 -15.23 8.58 4.44
N ASP A 79 -15.55 9.09 3.25
CA ASP A 79 -14.88 8.68 2.01
C ASP A 79 -13.41 9.15 2.01
N ALA A 80 -13.14 10.37 2.50
CA ALA A 80 -11.78 10.89 2.69
C ALA A 80 -10.99 10.08 3.74
N LEU A 81 -11.62 9.67 4.84
CA LEU A 81 -11.00 8.79 5.84
C LEU A 81 -10.72 7.41 5.25
N GLN A 82 -11.65 6.82 4.51
CA GLN A 82 -11.41 5.56 3.80
C GLN A 82 -10.21 5.71 2.86
N LEU A 83 -10.16 6.77 2.05
CA LEU A 83 -9.01 7.05 1.17
C LEU A 83 -7.70 7.25 1.94
N LYS A 84 -7.70 8.00 3.05
CA LYS A 84 -6.51 8.25 3.89
C LYS A 84 -6.05 6.98 4.62
N LEU A 85 -6.98 6.10 4.97
CA LEU A 85 -6.71 4.84 5.66
C LEU A 85 -6.33 3.71 4.70
N ARG A 86 -6.67 3.79 3.41
CA ARG A 86 -6.24 2.80 2.40
C ARG A 86 -4.72 2.62 2.37
N THR A 87 -3.95 3.68 2.58
CA THR A 87 -2.48 3.60 2.57
C THR A 87 -1.89 3.11 3.90
N GLY A 88 -2.66 3.11 4.99
CA GLY A 88 -2.14 3.04 6.37
C GLY A 88 -2.85 2.15 7.37
N ALA A 89 -4.04 1.63 7.06
CA ALA A 89 -4.89 0.93 8.01
C ALA A 89 -4.81 -0.59 7.83
N GLY A 90 -3.64 -1.14 8.16
CA GLY A 90 -3.51 -2.57 8.33
C GLY A 90 -2.10 -3.08 8.14
N PRO A 91 -1.84 -4.35 8.51
CA PRO A 91 -0.55 -5.00 8.24
C PRO A 91 -0.27 -5.18 6.74
N PHE A 92 -1.24 -4.89 5.87
CA PHE A 92 -1.19 -5.12 4.42
C PHE A 92 -1.48 -3.82 3.65
N ARG A 93 -0.56 -3.40 2.78
CA ARG A 93 -0.72 -2.23 1.91
C ARG A 93 -1.79 -2.46 0.84
N SER A 94 -1.93 -3.70 0.37
CA SER A 94 -2.84 -4.12 -0.71
C SER A 94 -4.32 -3.83 -0.42
N PHE A 95 -4.72 -3.82 0.85
CA PHE A 95 -6.12 -3.62 1.24
C PHE A 95 -6.63 -2.23 0.84
N GLY A 96 -5.71 -1.28 0.66
CA GLY A 96 -6.03 0.03 0.12
C GLY A 96 -6.50 0.03 -1.34
N ASN A 97 -6.07 -0.97 -2.10
CA ASN A 97 -6.09 -0.98 -3.55
C ASN A 97 -6.79 -2.21 -4.14
N ILE A 98 -7.58 -2.93 -3.33
CA ILE A 98 -8.43 -4.03 -3.78
C ILE A 98 -9.90 -3.68 -3.69
N ALA A 99 -10.70 -4.24 -4.60
CA ALA A 99 -12.16 -4.16 -4.64
C ALA A 99 -12.81 -5.51 -4.30
N VAL A 100 -12.13 -6.30 -3.46
CA VAL A 100 -12.62 -7.57 -2.92
C VAL A 100 -12.35 -7.58 -1.42
N GLU A 101 -13.26 -8.15 -0.64
CA GLU A 101 -13.07 -8.40 0.77
C GLU A 101 -12.54 -9.83 0.96
N PRO A 102 -11.24 -10.02 1.28
CA PRO A 102 -10.68 -11.35 1.44
C PRO A 102 -11.20 -11.99 2.72
N ARG A 103 -11.46 -13.30 2.68
CA ARG A 103 -11.81 -14.07 3.88
C ARG A 103 -10.57 -14.32 4.73
N ALA A 104 -10.76 -14.51 6.04
CA ALA A 104 -9.65 -14.69 6.98
C ALA A 104 -8.65 -15.79 6.57
N TYR A 105 -9.14 -16.93 6.05
CA TYR A 105 -8.26 -18.01 5.59
C TYR A 105 -7.39 -17.62 4.37
N GLN A 106 -7.88 -16.72 3.51
CA GLN A 106 -7.16 -16.25 2.32
C GLN A 106 -5.98 -15.35 2.68
N LEU A 107 -5.89 -14.90 3.93
CA LEU A 107 -4.78 -14.10 4.45
C LEU A 107 -3.60 -14.97 4.89
N VAL A 108 -3.81 -16.27 5.11
CA VAL A 108 -2.75 -17.17 5.56
C VAL A 108 -1.61 -17.27 4.52
N PRO A 109 -1.88 -17.51 3.22
CA PRO A 109 -0.83 -17.51 2.21
C PRO A 109 -0.08 -16.18 2.10
N LEU A 110 -0.81 -15.06 2.24
CA LEU A 110 -0.22 -13.72 2.24
C LEU A 110 0.77 -13.54 3.40
N LEU A 111 0.36 -13.90 4.62
CA LEU A 111 1.21 -13.86 5.80
C LEU A 111 2.44 -14.76 5.68
N MET A 112 2.30 -15.92 5.04
CA MET A 112 3.42 -16.82 4.76
C MET A 112 4.38 -16.24 3.72
N ALA A 113 3.85 -15.58 2.68
CA ALA A 113 4.66 -14.94 1.64
C ALA A 113 5.54 -13.83 2.23
N LEU A 114 4.95 -12.94 3.04
CA LEU A 114 5.65 -11.81 3.64
C LEU A 114 6.74 -12.20 4.67
N LYS A 115 6.83 -13.47 5.06
CA LYS A 115 7.90 -14.00 5.91
C LYS A 115 9.12 -14.50 5.13
N GLN A 116 9.05 -14.51 3.80
CA GLN A 116 10.11 -15.00 2.93
C GLN A 116 10.80 -13.83 2.23
N GLU A 117 12.13 -13.85 2.18
CA GLU A 117 12.90 -12.89 1.38
C GLU A 117 12.63 -13.06 -0.13
N VAL A 118 12.46 -14.31 -0.57
CA VAL A 118 12.03 -14.65 -1.92
C VAL A 118 10.80 -15.55 -1.84
N VAL A 119 9.65 -15.04 -2.28
CA VAL A 119 8.36 -15.74 -2.17
C VAL A 119 8.32 -16.97 -3.07
N ARG A 120 8.21 -18.15 -2.44
CA ARG A 120 8.05 -19.46 -3.09
C ARG A 120 6.99 -20.25 -2.33
N LEU A 121 5.76 -20.26 -2.84
CA LEU A 121 4.62 -20.90 -2.20
C LEU A 121 3.86 -21.80 -3.16
N LEU A 122 3.34 -22.92 -2.62
CA LEU A 122 2.34 -23.75 -3.26
C LEU A 122 1.02 -23.58 -2.49
N ILE A 123 0.02 -22.99 -3.15
CA ILE A 123 -1.33 -22.87 -2.61
C ILE A 123 -2.16 -24.02 -3.16
N ALA A 124 -2.53 -24.96 -2.29
CA ALA A 124 -3.16 -26.23 -2.67
C ALA A 124 -4.52 -26.46 -1.99
N ASP A 125 -5.25 -25.38 -1.69
CA ASP A 125 -6.60 -25.48 -1.14
C ASP A 125 -7.59 -26.13 -2.12
N ASP A 126 -8.76 -26.53 -1.63
CA ASP A 126 -9.78 -27.16 -2.47
C ASP A 126 -10.28 -26.26 -3.63
N VAL A 127 -10.90 -26.89 -4.61
CA VAL A 127 -11.49 -26.19 -5.77
C VAL A 127 -12.58 -25.23 -5.28
N GLY A 128 -12.55 -23.99 -5.78
CA GLY A 128 -13.55 -22.97 -5.44
C GLY A 128 -13.26 -22.15 -4.18
N ILE A 129 -12.23 -22.49 -3.39
CA ILE A 129 -11.87 -21.76 -2.17
C ILE A 129 -11.32 -20.35 -2.43
N GLY A 130 -10.75 -20.13 -3.63
CA GLY A 130 -10.29 -18.81 -4.07
C GLY A 130 -8.77 -18.68 -4.25
N LYS A 131 -8.08 -19.75 -4.66
CA LYS A 131 -6.64 -19.74 -4.98
C LYS A 131 -6.19 -18.58 -5.87
N THR A 132 -7.02 -18.19 -6.85
CA THR A 132 -6.76 -17.03 -7.71
C THR A 132 -6.71 -15.73 -6.90
N ILE A 133 -7.63 -15.56 -5.95
CA ILE A 133 -7.71 -14.38 -5.07
C ILE A 133 -6.51 -14.35 -4.14
N GLU A 134 -6.11 -15.48 -3.56
CA GLU A 134 -4.95 -15.58 -2.68
C GLU A 134 -3.64 -15.23 -3.41
N ALA A 135 -3.44 -15.78 -4.60
CA ALA A 135 -2.29 -15.46 -5.43
C ALA A 135 -2.26 -13.98 -5.84
N ALA A 136 -3.41 -13.43 -6.27
CA ALA A 136 -3.50 -12.03 -6.65
C ALA A 136 -3.35 -11.08 -5.46
N LEU A 137 -3.76 -11.49 -4.25
CA LEU A 137 -3.57 -10.74 -3.02
C LEU A 137 -2.08 -10.62 -2.67
N ILE A 138 -1.32 -11.72 -2.79
CA ILE A 138 0.14 -11.70 -2.65
C ILE A 138 0.76 -10.76 -3.68
N VAL A 139 0.40 -10.90 -4.96
CA VAL A 139 0.95 -10.06 -6.04
C VAL A 139 0.65 -8.58 -5.79
N ARG A 140 -0.59 -8.23 -5.41
CA ARG A 140 -0.95 -6.84 -5.10
C ARG A 140 -0.15 -6.28 -3.94
N GLU A 141 0.05 -7.06 -2.88
CA GLU A 141 0.85 -6.62 -1.73
C GLU A 141 2.31 -6.35 -2.15
N LEU A 142 2.92 -7.25 -2.92
CA LEU A 142 4.30 -7.08 -3.38
C LEU A 142 4.45 -5.88 -4.32
N VAL A 143 3.46 -5.63 -5.19
CA VAL A 143 3.42 -4.42 -6.05
C VAL A 143 3.32 -3.16 -5.19
N ASP A 144 2.43 -3.15 -4.19
CA ASP A 144 2.20 -1.96 -3.33
C ASP A 144 3.36 -1.67 -2.37
N ARG A 145 4.19 -2.68 -2.09
CA ARG A 145 5.45 -2.53 -1.36
C ARG A 145 6.61 -2.11 -2.27
N GLY A 146 6.42 -2.14 -3.60
CA GLY A 146 7.49 -1.87 -4.56
C GLY A 146 8.52 -3.00 -4.68
N GLU A 147 8.25 -4.18 -4.13
CA GLU A 147 9.15 -5.35 -4.18
C GLU A 147 9.16 -6.00 -5.56
N ILE A 148 8.07 -5.85 -6.32
CA ILE A 148 7.99 -6.29 -7.72
C ILE A 148 7.43 -5.18 -8.61
N SER A 149 7.93 -5.12 -9.84
CA SER A 149 7.47 -4.18 -10.88
C SER A 149 6.74 -4.86 -12.03
N ARG A 150 6.84 -6.20 -12.14
CA ARG A 150 6.28 -7.02 -13.20
C ARG A 150 5.70 -8.30 -12.63
N LEU A 151 4.66 -8.82 -13.30
CA LEU A 151 4.05 -10.10 -12.98
C LEU A 151 3.77 -10.88 -14.27
N THR A 152 3.85 -12.20 -14.19
CA THR A 152 3.43 -13.10 -15.26
C THR A 152 2.61 -14.22 -14.65
N VAL A 153 1.42 -14.46 -15.21
CA VAL A 153 0.56 -15.59 -14.82
C VAL A 153 0.59 -16.63 -15.92
N LEU A 154 1.12 -17.82 -15.61
CA LEU A 154 1.07 -18.97 -16.51
C LEU A 154 -0.17 -19.80 -16.17
N CYS A 155 -1.10 -19.90 -17.12
CA CYS A 155 -2.33 -20.66 -16.94
C CYS A 155 -2.81 -21.30 -18.25
N PRO A 156 -3.65 -22.34 -18.20
CA PRO A 156 -4.32 -22.89 -19.37
C PRO A 156 -5.09 -21.83 -20.16
N PRO A 157 -5.21 -21.95 -21.50
CA PRO A 157 -5.81 -20.92 -22.36
C PRO A 157 -7.22 -20.46 -21.95
N HIS A 158 -8.04 -21.38 -21.44
CA HIS A 158 -9.41 -21.09 -21.01
C HIS A 158 -9.50 -20.28 -19.71
N LEU A 159 -8.42 -20.22 -18.92
CA LEU A 159 -8.37 -19.44 -17.68
C LEU A 159 -7.80 -18.03 -17.88
N CYS A 160 -7.16 -17.73 -19.02
CA CYS A 160 -6.51 -16.44 -19.25
C CYS A 160 -7.46 -15.26 -19.08
N GLU A 161 -8.66 -15.34 -19.65
CA GLU A 161 -9.67 -14.27 -19.57
C GLU A 161 -10.30 -14.18 -18.17
N GLN A 162 -10.35 -15.28 -17.43
CA GLN A 162 -10.75 -15.26 -16.03
C GLN A 162 -9.69 -14.52 -15.19
N TRP A 163 -8.42 -14.90 -15.31
CA TRP A 163 -7.31 -14.23 -14.61
C TRP A 163 -7.24 -12.74 -14.92
N GLN A 164 -7.35 -12.36 -16.20
CA GLN A 164 -7.34 -10.96 -16.59
C GLN A 164 -8.48 -10.17 -15.92
N ARG A 165 -9.70 -10.71 -15.93
CA ARG A 165 -10.86 -10.07 -15.28
C ARG A 165 -10.69 -9.95 -13.78
N GLU A 166 -10.24 -11.02 -13.11
CA GLU A 166 -10.00 -11.04 -11.66
C GLU A 166 -8.95 -9.99 -11.26
N LEU A 167 -7.80 -9.96 -11.94
CA LEU A 167 -6.74 -8.99 -11.71
C LEU A 167 -7.22 -7.55 -11.93
N GLN A 168 -7.95 -7.28 -13.01
CA GLN A 168 -8.41 -5.94 -13.33
C GLN A 168 -9.51 -5.45 -12.38
N GLN A 169 -10.54 -6.27 -12.18
CA GLN A 169 -11.74 -5.85 -11.46
C GLN A 169 -11.52 -5.81 -9.95
N ARG A 170 -10.79 -6.79 -9.39
CA ARG A 170 -10.65 -6.94 -7.94
C ARG A 170 -9.34 -6.40 -7.39
N PHE A 171 -8.28 -6.35 -8.19
CA PHE A 171 -6.95 -5.92 -7.74
C PHE A 171 -6.42 -4.69 -8.47
N HIS A 172 -7.19 -4.15 -9.42
CA HIS A 172 -6.81 -2.99 -10.23
C HIS A 172 -5.45 -3.17 -10.93
N ILE A 173 -5.18 -4.41 -11.35
CA ILE A 173 -3.98 -4.80 -12.09
C ILE A 173 -4.37 -5.00 -13.56
N HIS A 174 -3.83 -4.14 -14.43
CA HIS A 174 -4.06 -4.24 -15.87
C HIS A 174 -3.10 -5.25 -16.50
N ALA A 175 -3.57 -6.49 -16.64
CA ALA A 175 -2.85 -7.54 -17.36
C ALA A 175 -3.29 -7.64 -18.82
N VAL A 176 -2.37 -8.03 -19.69
CA VAL A 176 -2.65 -8.32 -21.11
C VAL A 176 -2.49 -9.81 -21.35
N VAL A 177 -3.47 -10.42 -22.02
CA VAL A 177 -3.40 -11.83 -22.40
C VAL A 177 -2.40 -12.00 -23.55
N VAL A 178 -1.30 -12.69 -23.28
CA VAL A 178 -0.27 -13.03 -24.27
C VAL A 178 -0.58 -14.39 -24.89
N ARG A 179 -0.73 -14.42 -26.21
CA ARG A 179 -0.87 -15.64 -27.02
C ARG A 179 0.24 -15.65 -28.06
N SER A 180 0.56 -16.81 -28.62
CA SER A 180 1.55 -16.93 -29.71
C SER A 180 1.25 -15.98 -30.88
N SER A 181 -0.03 -15.78 -31.21
CA SER A 181 -0.47 -14.87 -32.26
C SER A 181 -0.37 -13.38 -31.91
N THR A 182 -0.34 -13.03 -30.63
CA THR A 182 -0.33 -11.63 -30.16
C THR A 182 1.02 -11.18 -29.62
N ALA A 183 1.91 -12.10 -29.24
CA ALA A 183 3.22 -11.80 -28.64
C ALA A 183 4.05 -10.83 -29.49
N ALA A 184 4.31 -11.15 -30.76
CA ALA A 184 5.07 -10.29 -31.66
C ALA A 184 4.44 -8.90 -31.86
N ARG A 185 3.12 -8.77 -31.70
CA ARG A 185 2.45 -7.45 -31.72
C ARG A 185 2.64 -6.68 -30.43
N LEU A 186 2.62 -7.36 -29.30
CA LEU A 186 2.79 -6.75 -27.98
C LEU A 186 4.24 -6.36 -27.71
N GLU A 187 5.20 -7.06 -28.32
CA GLU A 187 6.63 -6.72 -28.26
C GLU A 187 6.99 -5.50 -29.12
N ARG A 188 6.14 -5.12 -30.09
CA ARG A 188 6.38 -3.94 -30.92
C ARG A 188 6.33 -2.67 -30.05
N GLY A 189 7.48 -1.99 -29.97
CA GLY A 189 7.65 -0.76 -29.19
C GLY A 189 8.27 -0.97 -27.81
N LEU A 190 8.54 -2.22 -27.41
CA LEU A 190 9.36 -2.49 -26.23
C LEU A 190 10.85 -2.26 -26.56
N PRO A 191 11.65 -1.77 -25.60
CA PRO A 191 13.10 -1.75 -25.71
C PRO A 191 13.65 -3.16 -25.99
N ALA A 192 14.79 -3.25 -26.70
CA ALA A 192 15.37 -4.53 -27.12
C ALA A 192 15.72 -5.49 -25.96
N ASN A 193 15.81 -4.99 -24.73
CA ASN A 193 16.07 -5.79 -23.52
C ASN A 193 14.79 -6.14 -22.73
N GLN A 194 13.60 -5.93 -23.31
CA GLN A 194 12.32 -6.21 -22.66
C GLN A 194 11.49 -7.17 -23.50
N SER A 195 10.96 -8.21 -22.85
CA SER A 195 9.89 -9.03 -23.38
C SER A 195 8.56 -8.60 -22.77
N VAL A 196 7.48 -8.92 -23.47
CA VAL A 196 6.16 -9.03 -22.88
C VAL A 196 6.16 -10.02 -21.71
#